data_AF-A0A7L5RX99-F1
#
_entry.id   AF-A0A7L5RX99-F1
#
_cell.length_a   1.000
_cell.length_b   1.000
_cell.length_c   1.000
_cell.angle_alpha   90.00
_cell.angle_beta   90.00
_cell.angle_gamma   90.00
#
_symmetry.space_group_name_H-M   'P 1'
#
loop_
_entity.id
_entity.type
_entity.pdbx_description
1 polymer ?
#
loop_
_entity_poly.entity_id
_entity_poly.type
_entity_poly.pdbx_seq_one_letter_code
_entity_poly.pdbx_strand_id
1 'polypeptide(L)'
;MSTLRRYGYGDLGLTLKALQRQALSPWIWRKIVGLSGSFLVLLFVLLAQPALAMEFEPEKCPDPDPEGKAYLSLGETVLRVPIRTLNIPHAPYADSPLPSPPDASQPLGCVGNPLAQQSLIIDFSFSAWLSDRKTPSAASLREFRLIRAEPDFYGLSQGSFYVSGCDLFPRRVRLGNGLQGCLPNKNPEHPDRDEVGRYRLDPQDYVMPFGQTFVMGCSPDIPRGVVCSVDYKVLPTVNLVYRFSTDRMPLEDVVEFDRMLRAQIEASVVPDYKWRLNEDQEGLQ
;
A
#
# COMPACT_ATOMS: atom_id res chain seq x y z
N MET A 1 -44.31 16.85 -19.13
CA MET A 1 -45.37 16.47 -18.15
C MET A 1 -45.19 15.00 -17.85
N SER A 2 -44.51 14.68 -16.74
CA SER A 2 -44.32 13.32 -16.25
C SER A 2 -44.10 13.40 -14.74
N THR A 3 -44.94 12.67 -14.03
CA THR A 3 -45.32 12.87 -12.63
C THR A 3 -44.31 12.23 -11.68
N LEU A 4 -43.70 13.04 -10.80
CA LEU A 4 -42.85 12.60 -9.70
C LEU A 4 -43.69 11.89 -8.62
N ARG A 5 -43.40 10.61 -8.35
CA ARG A 5 -43.86 9.91 -7.15
C ARG A 5 -42.92 10.23 -5.98
N ARG A 6 -43.47 10.85 -4.94
CA ARG A 6 -42.85 11.00 -3.61
C ARG A 6 -42.94 9.65 -2.88
N TYR A 7 -41.82 9.15 -2.37
CA TYR A 7 -41.81 8.15 -1.31
C TYR A 7 -41.60 8.87 0.03
N GLY A 8 -42.59 8.74 0.91
CA GLY A 8 -42.53 9.23 2.29
C GLY A 8 -41.74 8.27 3.17
N TYR A 9 -40.86 8.82 3.99
CA TYR A 9 -40.25 8.11 5.10
C TYR A 9 -41.28 8.00 6.24
N GLY A 10 -41.67 6.76 6.53
CA GLY A 10 -42.51 6.41 7.67
C GLY A 10 -41.69 6.33 8.95
N ASP A 11 -42.25 6.92 10.00
CA ASP A 11 -41.90 6.78 11.41
C ASP A 11 -41.77 5.31 11.82
N LEU A 12 -40.63 4.95 12.41
CA LEU A 12 -40.41 3.68 13.13
C LEU A 12 -39.74 3.99 14.49
N GLY A 13 -40.45 4.74 15.31
CA GLY A 13 -40.25 4.74 16.75
C GLY A 13 -41.25 3.77 17.38
N LEU A 14 -40.79 2.63 17.91
CA LEU A 14 -41.52 1.83 18.90
C LEU A 14 -40.59 0.81 19.59
N THR A 15 -40.33 1.10 20.88
CA THR A 15 -40.30 0.17 22.02
C THR A 15 -39.28 -0.98 22.04
N LEU A 16 -38.10 -0.69 22.60
CA LEU A 16 -37.16 -1.69 23.14
C LEU A 16 -36.89 -1.40 24.63
N LYS A 17 -37.95 -1.43 25.46
CA LYS A 17 -37.86 -1.19 26.92
C LYS A 17 -38.68 -2.18 27.79
N ALA A 18 -39.09 -3.33 27.26
CA ALA A 18 -40.03 -4.21 27.98
C ALA A 18 -39.61 -5.69 28.11
N LEU A 19 -38.32 -6.03 28.06
CA LEU A 19 -37.87 -7.42 28.25
C LEU A 19 -36.56 -7.52 29.06
N GLN A 20 -36.47 -6.79 30.18
CA GLN A 20 -35.32 -6.90 31.06
C GLN A 20 -35.72 -6.75 32.52
N ARG A 21 -36.50 -7.72 33.03
CA ARG A 21 -36.76 -7.94 34.46
C ARG A 21 -37.30 -9.37 34.67
N GLN A 22 -36.43 -10.36 34.48
CA GLN A 22 -36.55 -11.61 35.24
C GLN A 22 -35.39 -11.64 36.22
N ALA A 23 -35.76 -11.47 37.49
CA ALA A 23 -34.88 -11.44 38.63
C ALA A 23 -34.25 -12.82 38.84
N LEU A 24 -33.01 -12.98 38.38
CA LEU A 24 -32.18 -14.08 38.82
C LEU A 24 -31.66 -13.78 40.23
N SER A 25 -31.88 -14.73 41.12
CA SER A 25 -31.56 -14.66 42.55
C SER A 25 -30.09 -14.30 42.80
N PRO A 26 -29.79 -13.34 43.70
CA PRO A 26 -28.43 -12.89 44.02
C PRO A 26 -27.56 -13.96 44.71
N TRP A 27 -28.12 -15.11 45.09
CA TRP A 27 -27.37 -16.21 45.71
C TRP A 27 -26.60 -17.11 44.73
N ILE A 28 -26.97 -17.12 43.45
CA ILE A 28 -26.32 -17.98 42.44
C ILE A 28 -24.98 -17.38 41.97
N TRP A 29 -24.85 -16.05 41.95
CA TRP A 29 -23.62 -15.38 41.49
C TRP A 29 -22.42 -15.57 42.42
N ARG A 30 -22.61 -15.78 43.72
CA ARG A 30 -21.50 -15.95 44.67
C ARG A 30 -20.77 -17.29 44.55
N LYS A 31 -21.34 -18.31 43.89
CA LYS A 31 -20.65 -19.60 43.67
C LYS A 31 -19.96 -19.74 42.31
N ILE A 32 -20.27 -18.90 41.32
CA ILE A 32 -19.65 -18.96 39.98
C ILE A 32 -18.39 -18.07 39.87
N VAL A 33 -18.26 -17.06 40.74
CA VAL A 33 -17.14 -16.10 40.72
C VAL A 33 -15.86 -16.66 41.37
N GLY A 34 -15.90 -17.84 42.01
CA GLY A 34 -14.73 -18.41 42.72
C GLY A 34 -13.80 -19.31 41.90
N LEU A 35 -14.21 -19.78 40.71
CA LEU A 35 -13.47 -20.78 39.93
C LEU A 35 -13.26 -20.43 38.45
N SER A 36 -13.79 -19.30 37.99
CA SER A 36 -13.77 -18.89 36.57
C SER A 36 -12.73 -17.82 36.23
N GLY A 37 -12.13 -17.16 37.24
CA GLY A 37 -11.16 -16.08 37.03
C GLY A 37 -9.76 -16.56 36.60
N SER A 38 -9.28 -17.69 37.14
CA SER A 38 -7.92 -18.16 36.88
C SER A 38 -7.77 -18.95 35.58
N PHE A 39 -8.84 -19.57 35.08
CA PHE A 39 -8.79 -20.36 33.85
C PHE A 39 -8.84 -19.48 32.58
N LEU A 40 -9.51 -18.33 32.66
CA LEU A 40 -9.65 -17.41 31.53
C LEU A 40 -8.36 -16.61 31.26
N VAL A 41 -7.57 -16.29 32.29
CA VAL A 41 -6.27 -15.61 32.13
C VAL A 41 -5.24 -16.52 31.49
N LEU A 42 -5.23 -17.82 31.81
CA LEU A 42 -4.32 -18.80 31.20
C LEU A 42 -4.63 -19.07 29.72
N LEU A 43 -5.91 -18.99 29.30
CA LEU A 43 -6.30 -19.17 27.90
C LEU A 43 -5.87 -17.99 27.00
N PHE A 44 -5.86 -16.76 27.54
CA PHE A 44 -5.41 -15.58 26.79
C PHE A 44 -3.88 -15.52 26.62
N VAL A 45 -3.10 -16.05 27.56
CA VAL A 45 -1.63 -16.12 27.44
C VAL A 45 -1.19 -17.16 26.41
N LEU A 46 -1.96 -18.25 26.22
CA LEU A 46 -1.64 -19.29 25.22
C LEU A 46 -1.97 -18.92 23.76
N LEU A 47 -2.78 -17.88 23.53
CA LEU A 47 -3.14 -17.41 22.18
C LEU A 47 -2.32 -16.21 21.71
N ALA A 48 -1.50 -15.61 22.57
CA ALA A 48 -0.53 -14.61 22.18
C ALA A 48 0.71 -15.30 21.60
N GLN A 49 0.60 -15.84 20.38
CA GLN A 49 1.81 -16.12 19.62
C GLN A 49 2.49 -14.76 19.37
N PRO A 50 3.73 -14.55 19.84
CA PRO A 50 4.45 -13.36 19.45
C PRO A 50 4.49 -13.35 17.92
N ALA A 51 4.03 -12.27 17.31
CA ALA A 51 4.33 -12.01 15.92
C ALA A 51 5.86 -11.99 15.84
N LEU A 52 6.46 -13.11 15.43
CA LEU A 52 7.90 -13.24 15.28
C LEU A 52 8.27 -12.25 14.19
N ALA A 53 8.82 -11.11 14.62
CA ALA A 53 9.51 -10.22 13.72
C ALA A 53 10.61 -11.05 13.07
N MET A 54 10.56 -11.17 11.75
CA MET A 54 11.56 -11.90 11.01
C MET A 54 12.89 -11.17 11.16
N GLU A 55 13.87 -11.84 11.78
CA GLU A 55 15.22 -11.33 11.91
C GLU A 55 16.01 -11.79 10.67
N PHE A 56 16.41 -10.84 9.83
CA PHE A 56 17.26 -11.12 8.68
C PHE A 56 18.73 -11.04 9.11
N GLU A 57 19.48 -12.11 8.86
CA GLU A 57 20.88 -12.28 9.23
C GLU A 57 21.75 -12.37 7.96
N PRO A 58 22.06 -11.24 7.30
CA PRO A 58 22.78 -11.22 6.00
C PRO A 58 24.16 -11.88 6.07
N GLU A 59 24.83 -11.82 7.22
CA GLU A 59 26.13 -12.44 7.46
C GLU A 59 26.12 -13.96 7.39
N LYS A 60 24.94 -14.59 7.44
CA LYS A 60 24.78 -16.04 7.27
C LYS A 60 24.57 -16.46 5.82
N CYS A 61 24.44 -15.51 4.89
CA CYS A 61 24.37 -15.84 3.47
C CYS A 61 25.73 -16.35 2.97
N PRO A 62 25.75 -17.32 2.02
CA PRO A 62 27.01 -17.81 1.44
C PRO A 62 27.86 -16.69 0.81
N ASP A 63 27.17 -15.75 0.14
CA ASP A 63 27.73 -14.55 -0.47
C ASP A 63 27.05 -13.32 0.15
N PRO A 64 27.54 -12.83 1.32
CA PRO A 64 26.94 -11.67 1.96
C PRO A 64 27.12 -10.43 1.09
N ASP A 65 26.04 -9.69 0.85
CA ASP A 65 26.11 -8.43 0.11
C ASP A 65 26.91 -7.41 0.94
N PRO A 66 28.01 -6.83 0.42
CA PRO A 66 28.90 -5.95 1.18
C PRO A 66 28.20 -4.65 1.61
N GLU A 67 27.08 -4.29 0.99
CA GLU A 67 26.26 -3.14 1.37
C GLU A 67 25.15 -3.50 2.37
N GLY A 68 25.07 -4.76 2.82
CA GLY A 68 24.06 -5.23 3.77
C GLY A 68 22.66 -5.17 3.18
N LYS A 69 22.48 -5.69 1.97
CA LYS A 69 21.19 -5.76 1.27
C LYS A 69 20.52 -7.11 1.49
N ALA A 70 19.19 -7.09 1.58
CA ALA A 70 18.33 -8.27 1.53
C ALA A 70 17.78 -8.45 0.11
N TYR A 71 17.57 -9.70 -0.28
CA TYR A 71 16.86 -10.09 -1.48
C TYR A 71 15.41 -10.40 -1.14
N LEU A 72 14.46 -9.71 -1.78
CA LEU A 72 13.03 -9.93 -1.60
C LEU A 72 12.39 -10.28 -2.92
N SER A 73 11.40 -11.17 -2.90
CA SER A 73 10.61 -11.46 -4.08
C SER A 73 9.18 -10.93 -3.95
N LEU A 74 8.73 -10.25 -5.00
CA LEU A 74 7.34 -9.85 -5.25
C LEU A 74 6.84 -10.64 -6.46
N GLY A 75 6.42 -11.87 -6.18
CA GLY A 75 6.18 -12.86 -7.23
C GLY A 75 7.51 -13.28 -7.84
N GLU A 76 7.62 -13.18 -9.17
CA GLU A 76 8.84 -13.55 -9.89
C GLU A 76 9.91 -12.43 -9.91
N THR A 77 9.52 -11.21 -9.56
CA THR A 77 10.46 -10.08 -9.50
C THR A 77 11.24 -10.15 -8.19
N VAL A 78 12.58 -10.22 -8.28
CA VAL A 78 13.47 -10.13 -7.11
C VAL A 78 14.10 -8.74 -7.04
N LEU A 79 14.01 -8.13 -5.87
CA LEU A 79 14.58 -6.82 -5.55
C LEU A 79 15.72 -6.99 -4.53
N ARG A 80 16.84 -6.31 -4.76
CA ARG A 80 17.91 -6.12 -3.77
C ARG A 80 17.68 -4.80 -3.05
N VAL A 81 17.45 -4.84 -1.73
CA VAL A 81 17.14 -3.63 -0.98
C VAL A 81 17.96 -3.54 0.31
N PRO A 82 18.38 -2.33 0.73
CA PRO A 82 18.98 -2.09 2.03
C PRO A 82 18.06 -2.47 3.18
N ILE A 83 18.55 -3.32 4.09
CA ILE A 83 17.80 -3.85 5.24
C ILE A 83 17.26 -2.71 6.12
N ARG A 84 18.06 -1.67 6.33
CA ARG A 84 17.71 -0.50 7.14
C ARG A 84 16.46 0.26 6.67
N THR A 85 16.00 0.01 5.45
CA THR A 85 14.80 0.63 4.87
C THR A 85 13.58 -0.28 4.89
N LEU A 86 13.73 -1.54 5.29
CA LEU A 86 12.64 -2.50 5.30
C LEU A 86 11.87 -2.44 6.61
N ASN A 87 10.56 -2.24 6.49
CA ASN A 87 9.62 -2.66 7.51
C ASN A 87 8.68 -3.69 6.89
N ILE A 88 8.66 -4.91 7.41
CA ILE A 88 7.78 -5.97 6.90
C ILE A 88 6.74 -6.24 8.00
N PRO A 89 5.64 -5.48 8.03
CA PRO A 89 4.70 -5.54 9.14
C PRO A 89 3.82 -6.79 9.13
N HIS A 90 3.80 -7.54 8.03
CA HIS A 90 2.88 -8.66 7.82
C HIS A 90 3.58 -9.86 7.20
N ALA A 91 3.17 -11.05 7.63
CA ALA A 91 3.50 -12.28 6.92
C ALA A 91 2.84 -12.28 5.52
N PRO A 92 3.43 -12.97 4.52
CA PRO A 92 2.81 -13.10 3.21
C PRO A 92 1.41 -13.70 3.32
N TYR A 93 0.45 -13.19 2.55
CA TYR A 93 -0.89 -13.78 2.44
C TYR A 93 -0.79 -15.18 1.82
N ALA A 94 -1.52 -16.15 2.40
CA ALA A 94 -1.46 -17.56 2.02
C ALA A 94 -2.03 -17.86 0.61
N ASP A 95 -2.86 -16.97 0.08
CA ASP A 95 -3.74 -17.26 -1.07
C ASP A 95 -3.06 -17.11 -2.43
N SER A 96 -1.73 -17.02 -2.47
CA SER A 96 -1.00 -16.88 -3.72
C SER A 96 0.30 -17.64 -3.65
N PRO A 97 0.48 -18.70 -4.46
CA PRO A 97 1.72 -19.44 -4.50
C PRO A 97 2.85 -18.49 -4.89
N LEU A 98 3.83 -18.38 -4.00
CA LEU A 98 5.08 -17.69 -4.29
C LEU A 98 6.02 -18.70 -4.95
N PRO A 99 6.87 -18.27 -5.90
CA PRO A 99 7.79 -19.18 -6.56
C PRO A 99 8.75 -19.81 -5.53
N SER A 100 9.08 -21.08 -5.76
CA SER A 100 10.01 -21.82 -4.90
C SER A 100 11.41 -21.22 -5.01
N PRO A 101 12.09 -20.93 -3.90
CA PRO A 101 13.42 -20.35 -3.94
C PRO A 101 14.43 -21.32 -4.59
N PRO A 102 15.47 -20.81 -5.26
CA PRO A 102 16.51 -21.65 -5.87
C PRO A 102 17.31 -22.50 -4.89
N ASP A 103 17.37 -22.12 -3.62
CA ASP A 103 18.05 -22.84 -2.57
C ASP A 103 17.42 -22.52 -1.21
N ALA A 104 16.37 -23.25 -0.85
CA ALA A 104 15.67 -23.12 0.43
C ALA A 104 16.55 -23.42 1.67
N SER A 105 17.77 -23.95 1.49
CA SER A 105 18.69 -24.20 2.60
C SER A 105 19.43 -22.93 3.06
N GLN A 106 19.46 -21.88 2.23
CA GLN A 106 20.02 -20.59 2.62
C GLN A 106 19.08 -19.86 3.58
N PRO A 107 19.61 -18.99 4.46
CA PRO A 107 18.78 -18.10 5.27
C PRO A 107 17.83 -17.25 4.40
N LEU A 108 16.64 -16.94 4.93
CA LEU A 108 15.69 -16.04 4.26
C LEU A 108 16.35 -14.69 3.99
N GLY A 109 16.10 -14.11 2.82
CA GLY A 109 16.69 -12.83 2.41
C GLY A 109 18.04 -12.95 1.70
N CYS A 110 18.62 -14.14 1.61
CA CYS A 110 19.79 -14.40 0.76
C CYS A 110 19.39 -14.52 -0.72
N VAL A 111 20.36 -14.39 -1.63
CA VAL A 111 20.10 -14.49 -3.08
C VAL A 111 19.46 -15.82 -3.47
N GLY A 112 19.85 -16.95 -2.86
CA GLY A 112 19.25 -18.26 -3.13
C GLY A 112 17.93 -18.53 -2.40
N ASN A 113 17.59 -17.73 -1.39
CA ASN A 113 16.33 -17.85 -0.63
C ASN A 113 15.73 -16.46 -0.36
N PRO A 114 15.27 -15.74 -1.40
CA PRO A 114 14.77 -14.39 -1.25
C PRO A 114 13.55 -14.41 -0.35
N LEU A 115 13.40 -13.34 0.44
CA LEU A 115 12.25 -13.17 1.30
C LEU A 115 11.00 -12.91 0.46
N ALA A 116 10.18 -13.93 0.31
CA ALA A 116 8.99 -13.87 -0.52
C ALA A 116 7.85 -13.12 0.17
N GLN A 117 7.32 -12.11 -0.51
CA GLN A 117 6.31 -11.19 0.01
C GLN A 117 5.24 -10.89 -1.04
N GLN A 118 4.04 -10.53 -0.56
CA GLN A 118 2.94 -10.06 -1.41
C GLN A 118 2.91 -8.53 -1.50
N SER A 119 3.33 -7.86 -0.43
CA SER A 119 3.41 -6.41 -0.37
C SER A 119 4.60 -6.03 0.50
N LEU A 120 5.40 -5.10 0.01
CA LEU A 120 6.45 -4.44 0.79
C LEU A 120 5.95 -3.05 1.12
N ILE A 121 5.85 -2.75 2.40
CA ILE A 121 5.71 -1.37 2.89
C ILE A 121 7.14 -0.93 3.22
N ILE A 122 7.59 0.19 2.64
CA ILE A 122 8.95 0.67 2.92
C ILE A 122 8.82 1.90 3.82
N ASP A 123 9.21 1.75 5.08
CA ASP A 123 9.27 2.85 6.02
C ASP A 123 10.44 3.77 5.64
N PHE A 124 10.14 5.03 5.37
CA PHE A 124 11.07 5.90 4.67
C PHE A 124 12.28 6.32 5.50
N SER A 125 13.45 5.93 5.00
CA SER A 125 14.64 6.78 4.94
C SER A 125 15.28 6.65 3.55
N PHE A 126 14.62 7.17 2.50
CA PHE A 126 15.16 7.13 1.13
C PHE A 126 16.46 7.93 0.96
N SER A 127 16.84 8.76 1.93
CA SER A 127 18.16 9.40 1.96
C SER A 127 19.29 8.36 1.94
N ALA A 128 19.04 7.15 2.44
CA ALA A 128 19.95 6.02 2.36
C ALA A 128 20.11 5.43 0.94
N TRP A 129 19.13 5.60 0.05
CA TRP A 129 19.18 5.18 -1.36
C TRP A 129 19.59 6.33 -2.28
N LEU A 130 19.37 7.57 -1.85
CA LEU A 130 19.59 8.82 -2.59
C LEU A 130 20.75 9.63 -2.02
N SER A 131 21.77 8.98 -1.44
CA SER A 131 22.86 9.54 -0.61
C SER A 131 23.51 10.85 -1.10
N ASP A 132 23.31 11.24 -2.36
CA ASP A 132 23.99 12.35 -3.03
C ASP A 132 23.09 13.52 -3.51
N ARG A 133 21.79 13.63 -3.15
CA ARG A 133 20.92 14.67 -3.76
C ARG A 133 20.20 15.63 -2.80
N LYS A 134 20.18 16.91 -3.20
CA LYS A 134 19.70 18.07 -2.42
C LYS A 134 18.18 18.25 -2.40
N THR A 135 17.43 17.76 -3.38
CA THR A 135 15.96 17.91 -3.50
C THR A 135 15.42 17.13 -4.71
N PRO A 136 14.12 16.74 -4.73
CA PRO A 136 13.17 16.77 -3.62
C PRO A 136 13.52 15.71 -2.56
N SER A 137 13.34 16.05 -1.28
CA SER A 137 13.60 15.14 -0.17
C SER A 137 12.52 14.06 -0.11
N ALA A 138 12.91 12.79 -0.13
CA ALA A 138 11.98 11.68 0.02
C ALA A 138 11.41 11.53 1.45
N ALA A 139 11.83 12.38 2.41
CA ALA A 139 11.18 12.51 3.72
C ALA A 139 9.72 13.00 3.63
N SER A 140 9.26 13.36 2.43
CA SER A 140 7.94 13.90 2.14
C SER A 140 6.86 12.84 1.88
N LEU A 141 7.20 11.56 1.72
CA LEU A 141 6.22 10.51 1.52
C LEU A 141 5.56 10.07 2.84
N ARG A 142 4.25 9.86 2.79
CA ARG A 142 3.45 9.26 3.87
C ARG A 142 3.38 7.74 3.75
N GLU A 143 3.46 7.22 2.53
CA GLU A 143 3.35 5.80 2.23
C GLU A 143 4.12 5.51 0.94
N PHE A 144 4.81 4.38 0.90
CA PHE A 144 5.32 3.76 -0.31
C PHE A 144 5.20 2.26 -0.18
N ARG A 145 4.65 1.66 -1.22
CA ARG A 145 4.40 0.23 -1.29
C ARG A 145 4.72 -0.31 -2.65
N LEU A 146 5.37 -1.45 -2.64
CA LEU A 146 5.48 -2.32 -3.81
C LEU A 146 4.61 -3.53 -3.55
N ILE A 147 3.67 -3.79 -4.45
CA ILE A 147 2.65 -4.81 -4.27
C ILE A 147 2.79 -5.78 -5.44
N ARG A 148 2.87 -7.08 -5.16
CA ARG A 148 2.78 -8.11 -6.18
C ARG A 148 1.47 -7.92 -6.94
N ALA A 149 1.57 -7.94 -8.26
CA ALA A 149 0.44 -7.78 -9.16
C ALA A 149 0.45 -8.88 -10.22
N GLU A 150 -0.74 -9.30 -10.63
CA GLU A 150 -0.91 -10.15 -11.80
C GLU A 150 -0.51 -9.38 -13.08
N PRO A 151 -0.09 -10.07 -14.16
CA PRO A 151 0.38 -9.43 -15.40
C PRO A 151 -0.59 -8.43 -16.02
N ASP A 152 -1.90 -8.61 -15.82
CA ASP A 152 -2.98 -7.77 -16.36
C ASP A 152 -3.58 -6.78 -15.34
N PHE A 153 -3.11 -6.78 -14.08
CA PHE A 153 -3.57 -5.84 -13.05
C PHE A 153 -2.71 -4.57 -12.98
N TYR A 154 -3.22 -3.44 -13.47
CA TYR A 154 -2.48 -2.16 -13.59
C TYR A 154 -2.67 -1.17 -12.42
N GLY A 155 -3.26 -1.62 -11.32
CA GLY A 155 -3.57 -0.76 -10.16
C GLY A 155 -4.99 -0.18 -10.20
N LEU A 156 -5.40 0.46 -9.11
CA LEU A 156 -6.78 0.92 -8.92
C LEU A 156 -7.08 2.27 -9.58
N SER A 157 -6.05 3.05 -9.91
CA SER A 157 -6.19 4.45 -10.35
C SER A 157 -6.25 4.64 -11.87
N GLN A 158 -6.27 3.56 -12.67
CA GLN A 158 -6.18 3.66 -14.13
C GLN A 158 -7.51 4.00 -14.82
N GLY A 159 -7.41 4.84 -15.86
CA GLY A 159 -8.46 5.14 -16.85
C GLY A 159 -9.71 5.86 -16.30
N SER A 160 -10.64 5.11 -15.71
CA SER A 160 -11.96 5.62 -15.32
C SER A 160 -11.91 6.58 -14.13
N PHE A 161 -10.88 6.48 -13.28
CA PHE A 161 -10.78 7.26 -12.06
C PHE A 161 -10.62 8.76 -12.30
N TYR A 162 -9.84 9.15 -13.31
CA TYR A 162 -9.71 10.55 -13.69
C TYR A 162 -11.00 11.08 -14.33
N VAL A 163 -11.55 10.34 -15.31
CA VAL A 163 -12.75 10.74 -16.06
C VAL A 163 -13.93 10.95 -15.11
N SER A 164 -14.22 9.95 -14.27
CA SER A 164 -15.31 10.03 -13.28
C SER A 164 -15.11 11.18 -12.28
N GLY A 165 -13.87 11.44 -11.86
CA GLY A 165 -13.59 12.60 -11.01
C GLY A 165 -13.82 13.92 -11.72
N CYS A 166 -13.50 14.02 -13.01
CA CYS A 166 -13.76 15.22 -13.81
C CYS A 166 -15.23 15.49 -14.06
N ASP A 167 -16.08 14.47 -14.10
CA ASP A 167 -17.53 14.64 -14.18
C ASP A 167 -18.10 15.26 -12.90
N LEU A 168 -17.50 14.95 -11.74
CA LEU A 168 -17.92 15.45 -10.42
C LEU A 168 -17.35 16.82 -10.07
N PHE A 169 -16.17 17.16 -10.58
CA PHE A 169 -15.41 18.33 -10.18
C PHE A 169 -15.36 19.34 -11.32
N PRO A 170 -16.07 20.49 -11.25
CA PRO A 170 -16.23 21.37 -12.41
C PRO A 170 -15.00 22.24 -12.73
N ARG A 171 -14.14 22.52 -11.73
CA ARG A 171 -12.99 23.41 -11.94
C ARG A 171 -11.88 22.66 -12.67
N ARG A 172 -11.37 23.26 -13.74
CA ARG A 172 -10.24 22.76 -14.52
C ARG A 172 -9.01 23.63 -14.23
N VAL A 173 -7.86 22.99 -14.01
CA VAL A 173 -6.58 23.68 -13.85
C VAL A 173 -5.53 23.01 -14.72
N ARG A 174 -4.50 23.77 -15.12
CA ARG A 174 -3.28 23.25 -15.72
C ARG A 174 -2.10 23.87 -14.98
N LEU A 175 -1.22 23.04 -14.44
CA LEU A 175 -0.02 23.48 -13.73
C LEU A 175 1.15 23.68 -14.71
N GLY A 176 2.21 24.34 -14.23
CA GLY A 176 3.39 24.66 -15.05
C GLY A 176 4.15 23.43 -15.56
N ASN A 177 4.05 22.30 -14.87
CA ASN A 177 4.64 21.03 -15.27
C ASN A 177 3.76 20.19 -16.22
N GLY A 178 2.64 20.75 -16.70
CA GLY A 178 1.72 20.07 -17.62
C GLY A 178 0.57 19.31 -16.93
N LEU A 179 0.59 19.13 -15.60
CA LEU A 179 -0.49 18.45 -14.88
C LEU A 179 -1.83 19.12 -15.13
N GLN A 180 -2.82 18.33 -15.53
CA GLN A 180 -4.20 18.75 -15.76
C GLN A 180 -5.08 18.26 -14.63
N GLY A 181 -5.66 19.18 -13.87
CA GLY A 181 -6.48 18.88 -12.71
C GLY A 181 -7.97 19.13 -12.93
N CYS A 182 -8.78 18.25 -12.34
CA CYS A 182 -10.22 18.44 -12.10
C CYS A 182 -10.46 18.56 -10.59
N LEU A 183 -10.92 19.72 -10.15
CA LEU A 183 -11.03 20.09 -8.73
C LEU A 183 -12.45 20.57 -8.39
N PRO A 184 -12.90 20.43 -7.14
CA PRO A 184 -14.12 21.08 -6.70
C PRO A 184 -13.96 22.61 -6.79
N ASN A 185 -15.10 23.30 -6.72
CA ASN A 185 -15.09 24.75 -6.52
C ASN A 185 -14.34 25.10 -5.24
N LYS A 186 -13.65 26.24 -5.24
CA LYS A 186 -12.91 26.71 -4.07
C LYS A 186 -13.83 26.83 -2.87
N ASN A 187 -13.39 26.32 -1.72
CA ASN A 187 -14.08 26.52 -0.46
C ASN A 187 -13.30 27.57 0.35
N PRO A 188 -13.80 28.80 0.51
CA PRO A 188 -13.09 29.85 1.24
C PRO A 188 -12.89 29.52 2.73
N GLU A 189 -13.65 28.58 3.31
CA GLU A 189 -13.46 28.10 4.68
C GLU A 189 -12.28 27.13 4.82
N HIS A 190 -11.86 26.51 3.71
CA HIS A 190 -10.80 25.51 3.65
C HIS A 190 -9.83 25.79 2.48
N PRO A 191 -9.12 26.93 2.48
CA PRO A 191 -8.16 27.26 1.42
C PRO A 191 -6.97 26.29 1.38
N ASP A 192 -6.69 25.58 2.48
CA ASP A 192 -5.70 24.52 2.59
C ASP A 192 -6.07 23.24 1.80
N ARG A 193 -7.25 23.22 1.17
CA ARG A 193 -7.77 22.10 0.37
C ARG A 193 -8.00 22.46 -1.10
N ASP A 194 -7.43 23.58 -1.54
CA ASP A 194 -7.55 24.08 -2.93
C ASP A 194 -6.93 23.14 -3.98
N GLU A 195 -6.19 22.11 -3.56
CA GLU A 195 -5.54 21.10 -4.40
C GLU A 195 -6.23 19.72 -4.35
N VAL A 196 -7.33 19.57 -3.61
CA VAL A 196 -8.14 18.34 -3.64
C VAL A 196 -8.70 18.13 -5.04
N GLY A 197 -8.57 16.93 -5.60
CA GLY A 197 -9.05 16.67 -6.95
C GLY A 197 -8.49 15.41 -7.59
N ARG A 198 -8.57 15.37 -8.92
CA ARG A 198 -7.93 14.36 -9.77
C ARG A 198 -7.01 15.05 -10.75
N TYR A 199 -5.83 14.50 -10.93
CA TYR A 199 -4.82 15.03 -11.83
C TYR A 199 -4.39 13.97 -12.82
N ARG A 200 -4.01 14.41 -14.01
CA ARG A 200 -3.35 13.57 -15.02
C ARG A 200 -2.26 14.34 -15.75
N LEU A 201 -1.37 13.61 -16.40
CA LEU A 201 -0.52 14.16 -17.47
C LEU A 201 -0.95 13.63 -18.82
N ASP A 202 -0.65 14.42 -19.85
CA ASP A 202 -0.74 13.92 -21.22
C ASP A 202 0.38 12.88 -21.43
N PRO A 203 0.09 11.70 -22.03
CA PRO A 203 1.14 10.75 -22.37
C PRO A 203 2.25 11.33 -23.26
N GLN A 204 1.99 12.39 -24.02
CA GLN A 204 3.04 13.07 -24.80
C GLN A 204 4.05 13.80 -23.91
N ASP A 205 3.62 14.29 -22.74
CA ASP A 205 4.47 14.99 -21.78
C ASP A 205 5.18 14.00 -20.83
N TYR A 206 4.48 12.93 -20.46
CA TYR A 206 5.00 11.91 -19.55
C TYR A 206 4.31 10.56 -19.71
N VAL A 207 5.08 9.54 -20.11
CA VAL A 207 4.63 8.15 -20.22
C VAL A 207 5.10 7.37 -19.00
N MET A 208 4.16 6.71 -18.30
CA MET A 208 4.50 5.73 -17.26
C MET A 208 4.84 4.36 -17.88
N PRO A 209 5.46 3.44 -17.14
CA PRO A 209 5.73 2.09 -17.63
C PRO A 209 4.49 1.43 -18.25
N PHE A 210 4.71 0.56 -19.25
CA PHE A 210 3.63 -0.15 -19.96
C PHE A 210 2.62 0.77 -20.67
N GLY A 211 3.01 1.99 -21.03
CA GLY A 211 2.17 2.94 -21.76
C GLY A 211 1.03 3.53 -20.93
N GLN A 212 1.09 3.40 -19.61
CA GLN A 212 0.07 3.92 -18.70
C GLN A 212 0.07 5.46 -18.69
N THR A 213 -1.11 6.03 -18.44
CA THR A 213 -1.26 7.48 -18.23
C THR A 213 -1.04 7.79 -16.76
N PHE A 214 -0.20 8.78 -16.46
CA PHE A 214 -0.02 9.25 -15.08
C PHE A 214 -1.33 9.84 -14.55
N VAL A 215 -1.88 9.22 -13.50
CA VAL A 215 -3.10 9.66 -12.82
C VAL A 215 -2.84 9.71 -11.33
N MET A 216 -3.31 10.77 -10.68
CA MET A 216 -3.14 11.01 -9.26
C MET A 216 -4.45 11.48 -8.63
N GLY A 217 -4.80 10.89 -7.49
CA GLY A 217 -5.93 11.32 -6.68
C GLY A 217 -5.46 12.10 -5.46
N CYS A 218 -5.97 13.30 -5.26
CA CYS A 218 -5.73 14.09 -4.06
C CYS A 218 -7.02 14.21 -3.25
N SER A 219 -6.92 13.98 -1.94
CA SER A 219 -8.03 14.03 -0.99
C SER A 219 -7.69 14.93 0.19
N PRO A 220 -8.69 15.50 0.89
CA PRO A 220 -8.44 16.22 2.13
C PRO A 220 -7.67 15.33 3.11
N ASP A 221 -6.67 15.90 3.75
CA ASP A 221 -6.01 15.29 4.91
C ASP A 221 -6.63 15.80 6.21
N ILE A 222 -6.65 14.96 7.25
CA ILE A 222 -7.27 15.27 8.54
C ILE A 222 -6.18 15.60 9.57
N PRO A 223 -6.25 16.76 10.25
CA PRO A 223 -7.33 17.74 10.23
C PRO A 223 -7.26 18.78 9.09
N ARG A 224 -6.09 18.97 8.47
CA ARG A 224 -5.82 19.99 7.44
C ARG A 224 -4.88 19.47 6.36
N GLY A 225 -4.88 20.13 5.21
CA GLY A 225 -3.99 19.85 4.09
C GLY A 225 -4.56 18.88 3.05
N VAL A 226 -3.70 18.42 2.16
CA VAL A 226 -4.05 17.54 1.04
C VAL A 226 -3.04 16.40 0.96
N VAL A 227 -3.56 15.17 0.95
CA VAL A 227 -2.78 13.97 0.67
C VAL A 227 -3.10 13.49 -0.73
N CYS A 228 -2.07 13.29 -1.53
CA CYS A 228 -2.15 12.75 -2.88
C CYS A 228 -1.67 11.30 -2.89
N SER A 229 -2.24 10.51 -3.80
CA SER A 229 -1.93 9.10 -4.01
C SER A 229 -1.75 8.83 -5.49
N VAL A 230 -0.71 8.06 -5.80
CA VAL A 230 -0.40 7.54 -7.12
C VAL A 230 -0.28 6.03 -7.02
N ASP A 231 -0.90 5.31 -7.95
CA ASP A 231 -0.88 3.85 -8.03
C ASP A 231 -0.82 3.44 -9.50
N TYR A 232 0.19 2.65 -9.87
CA TYR A 232 0.33 2.09 -11.21
C TYR A 232 1.27 0.88 -11.23
N LYS A 233 1.25 0.15 -12.34
CA LYS A 233 2.20 -0.94 -12.60
C LYS A 233 3.60 -0.43 -12.94
N VAL A 234 4.59 -0.68 -12.08
CA VAL A 234 5.97 -0.22 -12.27
C VAL A 234 6.88 -1.29 -12.90
N LEU A 235 6.63 -2.58 -12.61
CA LEU A 235 7.30 -3.74 -13.21
C LEU A 235 6.23 -4.76 -13.64
N PRO A 236 6.55 -5.77 -14.47
CA PRO A 236 5.54 -6.68 -15.03
C PRO A 236 4.62 -7.32 -13.97
N THR A 237 5.19 -7.68 -12.82
CA THR A 237 4.48 -8.32 -11.69
C THR A 237 4.44 -7.45 -10.43
N VAL A 238 4.69 -6.13 -10.53
CA VAL A 238 4.75 -5.24 -9.37
C VAL A 238 4.04 -3.91 -9.64
N ASN A 239 3.09 -3.59 -8.77
CA ASN A 239 2.49 -2.26 -8.69
C ASN A 239 3.19 -1.41 -7.63
N LEU A 240 3.31 -0.13 -7.92
CA LEU A 240 3.81 0.89 -7.03
C LEU A 240 2.62 1.72 -6.53
N VAL A 241 2.52 1.88 -5.22
CA VAL A 241 1.65 2.86 -4.59
C VAL A 241 2.51 3.81 -3.77
N TYR A 242 2.35 5.12 -3.95
CA TYR A 242 2.93 6.08 -3.02
C TYR A 242 1.96 7.21 -2.70
N ARG A 243 2.10 7.76 -1.49
CA ARG A 243 1.30 8.88 -1.00
C ARG A 243 2.20 9.96 -0.44
N PHE A 244 1.82 11.19 -0.68
CA PHE A 244 2.54 12.37 -0.22
C PHE A 244 1.58 13.47 0.18
N SER A 245 2.06 14.40 0.99
CA SER A 245 1.30 15.59 1.36
C SER A 245 1.83 16.78 0.55
N THR A 246 0.92 17.61 0.03
CA THR A 246 1.31 18.69 -0.90
C THR A 246 2.08 19.83 -0.23
N ASP A 247 1.96 19.97 1.10
CA ASP A 247 2.80 20.87 1.91
C ASP A 247 4.27 20.45 1.96
N ARG A 248 4.58 19.17 1.68
CA ARG A 248 5.94 18.61 1.69
C ARG A 248 6.50 18.31 0.30
N MET A 249 5.62 18.08 -0.68
CA MET A 249 5.97 17.84 -2.07
C MET A 249 4.94 18.56 -2.94
N PRO A 250 5.27 19.74 -3.47
CA PRO A 250 4.42 20.46 -4.42
C PRO A 250 4.02 19.57 -5.60
N LEU A 251 2.84 19.80 -6.15
CA LEU A 251 2.34 19.03 -7.30
C LEU A 251 3.25 19.18 -8.53
N GLU A 252 3.96 20.30 -8.64
CA GLU A 252 4.94 20.57 -9.69
C GLU A 252 6.11 19.57 -9.68
N ASP A 253 6.50 19.08 -8.51
CA ASP A 253 7.69 18.24 -8.32
C ASP A 253 7.40 16.75 -8.50
N VAL A 254 6.12 16.35 -8.50
CA VAL A 254 5.72 14.92 -8.44
C VAL A 254 6.25 14.10 -9.62
N VAL A 255 6.38 14.70 -10.81
CA VAL A 255 6.84 14.00 -12.02
C VAL A 255 8.32 13.68 -11.94
N GLU A 256 9.12 14.64 -11.51
CA GLU A 256 10.56 14.43 -11.32
C GLU A 256 10.78 13.40 -10.21
N PHE A 257 10.04 13.53 -9.11
CA PHE A 257 10.06 12.57 -8.03
C PHE A 257 9.71 11.15 -8.52
N ASP A 258 8.64 10.98 -9.29
CA ASP A 258 8.22 9.67 -9.82
C ASP A 258 9.27 9.07 -10.76
N ARG A 259 9.88 9.87 -11.64
CA ARG A 259 10.98 9.41 -12.51
C ARG A 259 12.16 8.89 -11.69
N MET A 260 12.55 9.63 -10.67
CA MET A 260 13.63 9.21 -9.76
C MET A 260 13.25 7.92 -9.03
N LEU A 261 12.03 7.84 -8.52
CA LEU A 261 11.53 6.67 -7.79
C LEU A 261 11.57 5.41 -8.65
N ARG A 262 11.09 5.50 -9.90
CA ARG A 262 11.12 4.38 -10.86
C ARG A 262 12.54 3.94 -11.16
N ALA A 263 13.44 4.87 -11.46
CA ALA A 263 14.84 4.53 -11.75
C ALA A 263 15.50 3.76 -10.59
N GLN A 264 15.15 4.11 -9.35
CA GLN A 264 15.65 3.40 -8.17
C GLN A 264 15.04 1.99 -8.03
N ILE A 265 13.73 1.84 -8.25
CA ILE A 265 13.07 0.53 -8.26
C ILE A 265 13.71 -0.35 -9.33
N GLU A 266 13.88 0.16 -10.55
CA GLU A 266 14.51 -0.54 -11.67
C GLU A 266 15.95 -0.95 -11.34
N ALA A 267 16.75 -0.07 -10.73
CA ALA A 267 18.12 -0.36 -10.30
C ALA A 267 18.20 -1.40 -9.17
N SER A 268 17.12 -1.58 -8.41
CA SER A 268 17.00 -2.59 -7.36
C SER A 268 16.61 -3.97 -7.88
N VAL A 269 16.12 -4.09 -9.13
CA VAL A 269 15.79 -5.39 -9.72
C VAL A 269 17.07 -6.22 -9.88
N VAL A 270 17.00 -7.49 -9.49
CA VAL A 270 18.05 -8.48 -9.80
C VAL A 270 17.76 -9.04 -11.19
N PRO A 271 18.55 -8.68 -12.21
CA PRO A 271 18.31 -9.14 -13.57
C PRO A 271 18.52 -10.65 -13.68
N ASP A 272 17.76 -11.28 -14.57
CA ASP A 272 17.89 -12.69 -14.94
C ASP A 272 17.87 -13.68 -13.77
N TYR A 273 17.17 -13.33 -12.68
CA TYR A 273 17.06 -14.17 -11.50
C TYR A 273 16.52 -15.56 -11.85
N LYS A 274 17.26 -16.61 -11.46
CA LYS A 274 16.98 -18.00 -11.86
C LYS A 274 16.12 -18.68 -10.83
N TRP A 275 14.80 -18.58 -10.97
CA TRP A 275 13.86 -19.42 -10.22
C TRP A 275 14.07 -20.91 -10.56
N ARG A 276 13.87 -21.79 -9.58
CA ARG A 276 13.70 -23.22 -9.89
C ARG A 276 12.39 -23.35 -10.65
N LEU A 277 12.46 -23.88 -11.88
CA LEU A 277 11.27 -24.34 -12.56
C LEU A 277 10.69 -25.45 -11.68
N ASN A 278 9.44 -25.31 -11.26
CA ASN A 278 8.75 -26.37 -10.57
C ASN A 278 8.57 -27.50 -11.59
N GLU A 279 9.42 -28.55 -11.53
CA GLU A 279 9.34 -29.73 -12.39
C GLU A 279 7.94 -30.37 -12.36
N ASP A 280 7.18 -30.12 -11.30
CA ASP A 280 5.81 -30.61 -11.09
C ASP A 280 4.72 -29.92 -11.97
N GLN A 281 5.04 -28.85 -12.71
CA GLN A 281 4.08 -28.19 -13.62
C GLN A 281 4.16 -28.65 -15.08
N GLU A 282 5.16 -29.46 -15.46
CA GLU A 282 5.25 -30.02 -16.83
C GLU A 282 4.30 -31.21 -17.07
N GLY A 283 3.65 -31.74 -16.02
CA GLY A 283 2.75 -32.91 -16.12
C GLY A 283 1.28 -32.63 -16.42
N LEU A 284 0.89 -31.38 -16.72
CA LEU A 284 -0.52 -30.97 -16.89
C LEU A 284 -0.85 -30.33 -18.25
N GLN A 285 0.01 -30.49 -19.26
CA GLN A 285 -0.30 -30.12 -20.66
C GLN A 285 -0.88 -31.30 -21.45
#